data_AF-A0A2E9KR74-F1
#
_entry.id   AF-A0A2E9KR74-F1
#
_cell.length_a   1.000
_cell.length_b   1.000
_cell.length_c   1.000
_cell.angle_alpha   90.00
_cell.angle_beta   90.00
_cell.angle_gamma   90.00
#
_symmetry.space_group_name_H-M   'P 1'
#
loop_
_entity.id
_entity.type
_entity.pdbx_description
1 polymer ?
#
loop_
_entity_poly.entity_id
_entity_poly.type
_entity_poly.pdbx_seq_one_letter_code
_entity_poly.pdbx_strand_id
1 'polypeptide(L)'
;MASSNIVLTNKNELNYTSEKVKGDGYYGFADGLHTMSFHVVNFTGRVHLEATIVEEPTETDWFPIDLDNLTAYLQFTAESATKGTSFEGNFVYLRVKVDRAYLGAGSYDPALHGAIDKVVILI
;
A
#
# COMPACT_ATOMS: atom_id res chain seq x y z
N MET A 1 4.67 17.30 13.40
CA MET A 1 5.90 16.50 13.58
C MET A 1 5.74 15.30 12.69
N ALA A 2 6.74 15.02 11.85
CA ALA A 2 6.68 13.86 10.98
C ALA A 2 6.61 12.57 11.83
N SER A 3 5.71 11.65 11.48
CA SER A 3 5.48 10.41 12.20
C SER A 3 5.46 9.21 11.26
N SER A 4 6.23 8.18 11.60
CA SER A 4 6.26 6.93 10.84
C SER A 4 5.30 5.90 11.43
N ASN A 5 4.46 5.28 10.61
CA ASN A 5 3.52 4.24 11.03
C ASN A 5 3.60 3.02 10.12
N ILE A 6 3.50 1.82 10.69
CA ILE A 6 3.35 0.58 9.90
C ILE A 6 1.90 0.50 9.42
N VAL A 7 1.73 0.36 8.11
CA VAL A 7 0.41 0.33 7.45
C VAL A 7 -0.05 -1.10 7.20
N LEU A 8 0.87 -1.97 6.78
CA LEU A 8 0.55 -3.34 6.38
C LEU A 8 1.73 -4.26 6.70
N THR A 9 1.42 -5.48 7.12
CA THR A 9 2.36 -6.60 7.30
C THR A 9 1.82 -7.84 6.58
N ASN A 10 2.62 -8.90 6.52
CA ASN A 10 2.20 -10.13 5.86
C ASN A 10 0.93 -10.75 6.48
N LYS A 11 0.02 -11.25 5.63
CA LYS A 11 -1.09 -12.14 6.01
C LYS A 11 -0.98 -13.45 5.23
N ASN A 12 -1.55 -14.53 5.76
CA ASN A 12 -1.60 -15.84 5.09
C ASN A 12 -2.75 -15.90 4.06
N GLU A 13 -2.84 -14.87 3.21
CA GLU A 13 -3.90 -14.67 2.23
C GLU A 13 -3.27 -14.20 0.92
N LEU A 14 -3.88 -14.56 -0.23
CA LEU A 14 -3.38 -14.11 -1.53
C LEU A 14 -3.62 -12.63 -1.73
N ASN A 15 -4.83 -12.17 -1.41
CA ASN A 15 -5.29 -10.80 -1.58
C ASN A 15 -5.80 -10.29 -0.25
N TYR A 16 -5.34 -9.13 0.16
CA TYR A 16 -5.79 -8.51 1.40
C TYR A 16 -5.48 -7.02 1.40
N THR A 17 -6.29 -6.28 2.15
CA THR A 17 -6.15 -4.83 2.31
C THR A 17 -5.82 -4.52 3.78
N SER A 18 -5.05 -3.46 4.00
CA SER A 18 -4.77 -2.93 5.33
C SER A 18 -6.00 -2.25 5.93
N GLU A 19 -5.95 -2.00 7.24
CA GLU A 19 -6.80 -0.97 7.83
C GLU A 19 -6.45 0.41 7.26
N LYS A 20 -7.40 1.34 7.36
CA LYS A 20 -7.18 2.74 6.98
C LYS A 20 -6.22 3.42 7.95
N VAL A 21 -5.21 4.12 7.42
CA VAL A 21 -4.28 4.96 8.19
C VAL A 21 -4.51 6.43 7.87
N LYS A 22 -4.31 7.30 8.86
CA LYS A 22 -4.52 8.75 8.72
C LYS A 22 -3.45 9.35 7.80
N GLY A 23 -3.87 10.16 6.85
CA GLY A 23 -3.00 11.02 6.04
C GLY A 23 -2.98 12.46 6.55
N ASP A 24 -2.26 13.33 5.84
CA ASP A 24 -2.13 14.75 6.20
C ASP A 24 -3.46 15.49 6.29
N GLY A 25 -4.39 15.20 5.38
CA GLY A 25 -5.70 15.84 5.33
C GLY A 25 -6.52 15.58 6.60
N TYR A 26 -6.31 14.45 7.28
CA TYR A 26 -6.96 14.17 8.57
C TYR A 26 -6.47 15.11 9.68
N TYR A 27 -5.20 15.52 9.63
CA TYR A 27 -4.61 16.41 10.63
C TYR A 27 -4.74 17.90 10.27
N GLY A 28 -5.36 18.21 9.13
CA GLY A 28 -5.45 19.57 8.60
C GLY A 28 -4.11 20.12 8.11
N PHE A 29 -3.15 19.26 7.79
CA PHE A 29 -1.91 19.67 7.12
C PHE A 29 -2.19 19.97 5.64
N ALA A 30 -1.37 20.84 5.04
CA ALA A 30 -1.62 21.42 3.72
C ALA A 30 -0.46 21.27 2.73
N ASP A 31 0.69 20.73 3.17
CA ASP A 31 1.81 20.35 2.31
C ASP A 31 1.51 19.05 1.56
N GLY A 32 0.80 18.11 2.19
CA GLY A 32 0.28 16.91 1.56
C GLY A 32 1.37 15.89 1.21
N LEU A 33 2.57 16.02 1.78
CA LEU A 33 3.72 15.22 1.41
C LEU A 33 3.72 13.91 2.20
N HIS A 34 3.54 12.81 1.48
CA HIS A 34 3.61 11.47 2.07
C HIS A 34 4.78 10.70 1.44
N THR A 35 5.45 9.89 2.24
CA THR A 35 6.45 8.94 1.75
C THR A 35 6.12 7.54 2.23
N MET A 36 6.09 6.58 1.32
CA MET A 36 5.91 5.16 1.63
C MET A 36 7.15 4.36 1.33
N SER A 37 7.42 3.35 2.16
CA SER A 37 8.41 2.31 1.90
C SER A 37 7.76 0.92 1.93
N PHE A 38 8.02 0.13 0.90
CA PHE A 38 7.52 -1.21 0.70
C PHE A 38 8.69 -2.19 0.86
N HIS A 39 8.61 -3.08 1.84
CA HIS A 39 9.65 -4.06 2.15
C HIS A 39 9.14 -5.45 1.80
N VAL A 40 9.74 -6.07 0.80
CA VAL A 40 9.30 -7.36 0.27
C VAL A 40 10.41 -8.39 0.33
N VAL A 41 10.03 -9.67 0.52
CA VAL A 41 10.94 -10.81 0.61
C VAL A 41 10.43 -11.94 -0.27
N ASN A 42 11.18 -12.26 -1.32
CA ASN A 42 10.83 -13.23 -2.36
C ASN A 42 9.40 -13.05 -2.90
N PHE A 43 8.91 -11.81 -2.93
CA PHE A 43 7.51 -11.50 -3.14
C PHE A 43 7.16 -11.55 -4.62
N THR A 44 6.07 -12.24 -4.93
CA THR A 44 5.42 -12.23 -6.24
C THR A 44 4.00 -11.73 -6.05
N GLY A 45 3.69 -10.59 -6.65
CA GLY A 45 2.39 -9.94 -6.46
C GLY A 45 2.39 -8.47 -6.86
N ARG A 46 1.24 -7.83 -6.71
CA ARG A 46 1.03 -6.39 -6.89
C ARG A 46 0.71 -5.74 -5.57
N VAL A 47 1.22 -4.54 -5.36
CA VAL A 47 0.90 -3.69 -4.22
C VAL A 47 0.26 -2.41 -4.74
N HIS A 48 -0.97 -2.16 -4.31
CA HIS A 48 -1.74 -0.96 -4.63
C HIS A 48 -1.76 -0.04 -3.41
N LEU A 49 -1.72 1.27 -3.68
CA LEU A 49 -1.99 2.30 -2.70
C LEU A 49 -3.30 2.98 -3.08
N GLU A 50 -4.19 3.12 -2.11
CA GLU A 50 -5.47 3.80 -2.28
C GLU A 50 -5.59 4.90 -1.23
N ALA A 51 -6.25 5.99 -1.62
CA ALA A 51 -6.53 7.12 -0.75
C ALA A 51 -8.01 7.49 -0.80
N THR A 52 -8.43 8.26 0.18
CA THR A 52 -9.76 8.86 0.24
C THR A 52 -9.68 10.25 0.89
N ILE A 53 -10.61 11.12 0.52
CA ILE A 53 -10.74 12.49 1.05
C ILE A 53 -11.97 12.65 1.96
N VAL A 54 -12.66 11.57 2.30
CA VAL A 54 -13.82 11.58 3.19
C VAL A 54 -13.50 10.90 4.53
N GLU A 55 -14.12 11.37 5.61
CA GLU A 55 -13.87 10.87 6.97
C GLU A 55 -14.50 9.49 7.23
N GLU A 56 -15.67 9.25 6.63
CA GLU A 56 -16.38 7.97 6.72
C GLU A 56 -16.48 7.32 5.32
N PRO A 57 -15.36 6.78 4.79
CA PRO A 57 -15.32 6.24 3.44
C PRO A 57 -16.11 4.95 3.32
N THR A 58 -16.90 4.86 2.26
CA THR A 58 -17.42 3.63 1.69
C THR A 58 -16.44 3.07 0.65
N GLU A 59 -16.69 1.86 0.15
CA GLU A 59 -15.75 1.23 -0.80
C GLU A 59 -15.59 2.00 -2.12
N THR A 60 -16.58 2.80 -2.52
CA THR A 60 -16.53 3.62 -3.73
C THR A 60 -15.77 4.94 -3.55
N ASP A 61 -15.42 5.32 -2.32
CA ASP A 61 -14.71 6.57 -2.03
C ASP A 61 -13.18 6.43 -2.08
N TRP A 62 -12.69 5.21 -2.31
CA TRP A 62 -11.28 4.91 -2.45
C TRP A 62 -10.85 5.03 -3.91
N PHE A 63 -9.79 5.80 -4.14
CA PHE A 63 -9.17 5.95 -5.45
C PHE A 63 -7.68 5.56 -5.40
N PRO A 64 -7.14 5.01 -6.49
CA PRO A 64 -5.74 4.62 -6.52
C PRO A 64 -4.81 5.84 -6.52
N ILE A 65 -3.63 5.66 -5.92
CA ILE A 65 -2.47 6.54 -6.10
C ILE A 65 -1.51 5.85 -7.06
N ASP A 66 -1.07 6.58 -8.07
CA ASP A 66 -0.09 6.07 -9.03
C ASP A 66 1.28 5.91 -8.36
N LEU A 67 1.77 4.66 -8.31
CA LEU A 67 3.07 4.30 -7.72
C LEU A 67 4.17 4.11 -8.77
N ASP A 68 3.78 4.09 -10.04
CA ASP A 68 4.66 3.98 -11.21
C ASP A 68 4.05 4.78 -12.38
N ASN A 69 4.83 5.05 -13.42
CA ASN A 69 4.43 5.91 -14.53
C ASN A 69 3.40 5.27 -15.49
N LEU A 70 3.18 3.96 -15.38
CA LEU A 70 2.32 3.19 -16.29
C LEU A 70 1.11 2.56 -15.59
N THR A 71 1.21 2.29 -14.29
CA THR A 71 0.21 1.53 -13.55
C THR A 71 0.06 2.04 -12.11
N ALA A 72 -1.17 1.99 -11.61
CA ALA A 72 -1.54 2.29 -10.22
C ALA A 72 -1.13 1.22 -9.19
N TYR A 73 -0.02 0.51 -9.44
CA TYR A 73 0.51 -0.52 -8.55
C TYR A 73 1.99 -0.76 -8.78
N LEU A 74 2.65 -1.32 -7.76
CA LEU A 74 3.98 -1.90 -7.85
C LEU A 74 3.86 -3.40 -8.08
N GLN A 75 4.44 -3.93 -9.15
CA GLN A 75 4.52 -5.36 -9.39
C GLN A 75 5.93 -5.87 -9.08
N PHE A 76 6.00 -7.00 -8.39
CA PHE A 76 7.23 -7.70 -8.05
C PHE A 76 7.15 -9.14 -8.53
N THR A 77 8.28 -9.70 -8.99
CA THR A 77 8.36 -11.08 -9.48
C THR A 77 9.49 -11.84 -8.79
N ALA A 78 9.17 -12.54 -7.70
CA ALA A 78 10.11 -13.23 -6.83
C ALA A 78 11.25 -12.32 -6.33
N GLU A 79 10.89 -11.10 -5.89
CA GLU A 79 11.86 -10.07 -5.53
C GLU A 79 11.99 -9.88 -4.01
N SER A 80 13.22 -9.64 -3.57
CA SER A 80 13.52 -9.16 -2.22
C SER A 80 14.10 -7.75 -2.32
N ALA A 81 13.33 -6.75 -1.92
CA ALA A 81 13.67 -5.35 -2.13
C ALA A 81 12.98 -4.44 -1.12
N THR A 82 13.55 -3.24 -0.97
CA THR A 82 12.89 -2.10 -0.34
C THR A 82 12.69 -1.03 -1.41
N LYS A 83 11.43 -0.71 -1.76
CA LYS A 83 11.08 0.36 -2.69
C LYS A 83 10.46 1.52 -1.93
N GLY A 84 10.99 2.73 -2.12
CA GLY A 84 10.45 3.96 -1.57
C GLY A 84 9.80 4.81 -2.67
N THR A 85 8.70 5.50 -2.33
CA THR A 85 8.10 6.51 -3.21
C THR A 85 7.48 7.62 -2.38
N SER A 86 7.54 8.84 -2.90
CA SER A 86 6.88 10.01 -2.32
C SER A 86 5.81 10.50 -3.28
N PHE A 87 4.70 10.95 -2.72
CA PHE A 87 3.55 11.45 -3.46
C PHE A 87 2.89 12.58 -2.68
N GLU A 88 2.20 13.44 -3.41
CA GLU A 88 1.60 14.65 -2.87
C GLU A 88 0.08 14.58 -2.96
N GLY A 89 -0.60 15.00 -1.89
CA GLY A 89 -2.03 15.18 -1.85
C GLY A 89 -2.57 15.24 -0.43
N ASN A 90 -3.64 16.01 -0.25
CA ASN A 90 -4.29 16.17 1.06
C ASN A 90 -5.33 15.06 1.27
N PHE A 91 -4.85 13.88 1.65
CA PHE A 91 -5.69 12.70 1.87
C PHE A 91 -6.13 12.58 3.33
N VAL A 92 -7.39 12.22 3.55
CA VAL A 92 -7.88 11.94 4.91
C VAL A 92 -7.40 10.57 5.37
N TYR A 93 -7.55 9.55 4.52
CA TYR A 93 -7.01 8.23 4.82
C TYR A 93 -6.31 7.60 3.62
N LEU A 94 -5.39 6.69 3.94
CA LEU A 94 -4.72 5.81 2.99
C LEU A 94 -4.89 4.35 3.41
N ARG A 95 -4.85 3.44 2.44
CA ARG A 95 -4.77 1.99 2.69
C ARG A 95 -3.93 1.32 1.60
N VAL A 96 -3.37 0.16 1.93
CA VAL A 96 -2.54 -0.63 1.02
C VAL A 96 -3.23 -1.95 0.74
N LYS A 97 -3.22 -2.38 -0.52
CA LYS A 97 -3.77 -3.66 -0.94
C LYS A 97 -2.71 -4.52 -1.59
N VAL A 98 -2.60 -5.76 -1.14
CA VAL A 98 -1.86 -6.83 -1.83
C VAL A 98 -2.83 -7.52 -2.77
N ASP A 99 -2.45 -7.62 -4.05
CA ASP A 99 -3.20 -8.32 -5.09
C ASP A 99 -2.30 -9.34 -5.81
N ARG A 100 -2.76 -10.58 -5.83
CA ARG A 100 -2.17 -11.75 -6.48
C ARG A 100 -3.20 -12.48 -7.34
N ALA A 101 -4.39 -11.93 -7.56
CA ALA A 101 -5.44 -12.56 -8.35
C ALA A 101 -4.98 -12.91 -9.77
N TYR A 102 -4.13 -12.07 -10.36
CA TYR A 102 -3.57 -12.28 -11.70
C TYR A 102 -2.69 -13.54 -11.83
N LEU A 103 -2.22 -14.12 -10.72
CA LEU A 103 -1.40 -15.34 -10.71
C LEU A 103 -2.25 -16.60 -10.88
N GLY A 104 -3.57 -16.54 -10.68
CA GLY A 104 -4.46 -17.70 -10.78
C GLY A 104 -4.22 -18.77 -9.70
N ALA A 105 -3.51 -18.44 -8.62
CA ALA A 105 -3.27 -19.36 -7.50
C ALA A 105 -4.57 -19.60 -6.70
N GLY A 106 -4.80 -20.85 -6.28
CA GLY A 106 -5.95 -21.22 -5.46
C GLY A 106 -5.78 -20.89 -3.97
N SER A 107 -4.55 -20.81 -3.48
CA SER A 107 -4.23 -20.53 -2.08
C SER A 107 -2.85 -19.86 -1.96
N TYR A 108 -2.66 -19.14 -0.85
CA TYR A 108 -1.35 -18.57 -0.52
C TYR A 108 -0.36 -19.67 -0.14
N ASP A 109 0.84 -19.57 -0.71
CA ASP A 109 1.99 -20.42 -0.41
C ASP A 109 3.23 -19.51 -0.28
N PRO A 110 3.85 -19.40 0.89
CA PRO A 110 5.00 -18.52 1.10
C PRO A 110 6.22 -18.90 0.25
N ALA A 111 6.37 -20.17 -0.17
CA ALA A 111 7.48 -20.59 -1.02
C ALA A 111 7.34 -20.07 -2.46
N LEU A 112 6.10 -19.97 -2.96
CA LEU A 112 5.80 -19.50 -4.32
C LEU A 112 5.56 -18.00 -4.40
N HIS A 113 4.92 -17.43 -3.38
CA HIS A 113 4.42 -16.06 -3.41
C HIS A 113 5.25 -15.08 -2.58
N GLY A 114 6.11 -15.59 -1.69
CA GLY A 114 6.86 -14.80 -0.72
C GLY A 114 5.97 -13.94 0.18
N ALA A 115 6.56 -12.94 0.80
CA ALA A 115 5.88 -12.11 1.79
C ALA A 115 6.20 -10.62 1.59
N ILE A 116 5.25 -9.79 2.01
CA ILE A 116 5.53 -8.39 2.29
C ILE A 116 5.86 -8.29 3.77
N ASP A 117 7.11 -7.93 4.11
CA ASP A 117 7.54 -7.83 5.50
C ASP A 117 6.76 -6.71 6.19
N LYS A 118 6.81 -5.52 5.60
CA LYS A 118 6.06 -4.36 6.05
C LYS A 118 5.91 -3.30 4.97
N VAL A 119 4.87 -2.49 5.14
CA VAL A 119 4.74 -1.19 4.48
C VAL A 119 4.70 -0.12 5.56
N VAL A 120 5.52 0.92 5.38
CA VAL A 120 5.63 2.03 6.34
C VAL A 120 5.32 3.32 5.62
N ILE A 121 4.50 4.16 6.24
CA ILE A 121 4.23 5.53 5.80
C ILE A 121 4.93 6.51 6.74
N LEU A 122 5.47 7.58 6.16
CA LEU A 122 5.88 8.79 6.83
C LEU A 122 5.00 9.93 6.30
N ILE A 123 4.37 10.64 7.23
CA ILE A 123 3.66 11.90 7.06
C ILE A 123 4.35 12.93 7.95
#